data_AF-A0A2G9TRE5-F1
#
_entry.id   AF-A0A2G9TRE5-F1
#
_cell.length_a   1.000
_cell.length_b   1.000
_cell.length_c   1.000
_cell.angle_alpha   90.00
_cell.angle_beta   90.00
_cell.angle_gamma   90.00
#
_symmetry.space_group_name_H-M   'P 1'
#
loop_
_entity.id
_entity.type
_entity.pdbx_description
1 polymer ?
#
loop_
_entity_poly.entity_id
_entity_poly.type
_entity_poly.pdbx_seq_one_letter_code
_entity_poly.pdbx_strand_id
1 'polypeptide(L)'
;MGYLRSPCEPAASARATAAALGPNQHDIVVDALGNVLSGSPEALIARLLPTRNSTADTNYMFSLLLNLRTVMSPEELMQKIVQQCMFTQNADAVNFCREGRDRMFSHLLRLCREWATSIPHDFRSEHMRTR
;
A
#
# COMPACT_ATOMS: atom_id res chain seq x y z
N MET A 1 -35.28 -11.43 -15.08
CA MET A 1 -34.23 -10.45 -15.44
C MET A 1 -33.12 -10.54 -14.40
N GLY A 2 -32.07 -11.31 -14.67
CA GLY A 2 -30.88 -11.39 -13.83
C GLY A 2 -29.74 -10.67 -14.53
N TYR A 3 -29.22 -9.60 -13.92
CA TYR A 3 -27.99 -8.97 -14.39
C TYR A 3 -26.81 -9.87 -14.00
N LEU A 4 -26.30 -10.63 -14.96
CA LEU A 4 -25.00 -11.28 -14.85
C LEU A 4 -23.93 -10.18 -14.75
N ARG A 5 -23.40 -10.00 -13.54
CA ARG A 5 -22.26 -9.12 -13.28
C ARG A 5 -21.03 -9.82 -13.85
N SER A 6 -20.57 -9.40 -15.03
CA SER A 6 -19.33 -9.92 -15.60
C SER A 6 -18.17 -9.60 -14.65
N PRO A 7 -17.36 -10.59 -14.24
CA PRO A 7 -16.09 -10.31 -13.59
C PRO A 7 -15.18 -9.59 -14.60
N CYS A 8 -14.41 -8.62 -14.14
CA CYS A 8 -13.29 -8.08 -14.89
C CYS A 8 -12.20 -9.18 -14.93
N GLU A 9 -12.31 -10.12 -15.87
CA GLU A 9 -11.28 -11.13 -16.11
C GLU A 9 -10.10 -10.49 -16.86
N PRO A 10 -8.86 -10.64 -16.36
CA PRO A 10 -7.70 -10.36 -17.18
C PRO A 10 -7.44 -11.56 -18.10
N ALA A 11 -7.15 -11.27 -19.37
CA ALA A 11 -6.69 -12.28 -20.33
C ALA A 11 -5.48 -13.04 -19.76
N ALA A 12 -5.57 -14.38 -19.78
CA ALA A 12 -4.50 -15.25 -19.34
C ALA A 12 -3.23 -15.04 -20.19
N SER A 13 -2.14 -14.63 -19.54
CA SER A 13 -0.78 -14.88 -20.05
C SER A 13 0.08 -15.39 -18.91
N ALA A 14 0.27 -16.71 -18.90
CA ALA A 14 1.23 -17.41 -18.07
C ALA A 14 2.65 -17.12 -18.58
N ARG A 15 3.20 -15.95 -18.19
CA ARG A 15 4.64 -15.63 -18.02
C ARG A 15 4.81 -14.11 -17.97
N ALA A 16 4.74 -13.56 -16.76
CA ALA A 16 5.44 -12.33 -16.36
C ALA A 16 5.33 -12.15 -14.85
N THR A 17 5.87 -13.09 -14.09
CA THR A 17 6.47 -12.74 -12.79
C THR A 17 7.45 -11.60 -13.04
N ALA A 18 7.31 -10.50 -12.28
CA ALA A 18 8.17 -9.29 -12.22
C ALA A 18 7.71 -7.98 -12.91
N ALA A 19 6.53 -7.89 -13.53
CA ALA A 19 6.19 -6.72 -14.36
C ALA A 19 5.04 -5.80 -13.86
N ALA A 20 4.81 -5.67 -12.55
CA ALA A 20 3.82 -4.71 -12.02
C ALA A 20 4.30 -3.93 -10.77
N LEU A 21 5.61 -3.83 -10.56
CA LEU A 21 6.18 -2.88 -9.61
C LEU A 21 6.89 -1.80 -10.43
N GLY A 22 6.46 -0.55 -10.25
CA GLY A 22 7.07 0.63 -10.86
C GLY A 22 8.58 0.78 -10.56
N PRO A 23 9.22 1.83 -11.09
CA PRO A 23 10.65 1.86 -11.44
C PRO A 23 11.71 1.77 -10.31
N ASN A 24 11.35 1.38 -9.08
CA ASN A 24 12.25 1.38 -7.92
C ASN A 24 12.48 -0.02 -7.31
N GLN A 25 12.60 -1.07 -8.13
CA GLN A 25 12.93 -2.42 -7.65
C GLN A 25 14.36 -2.54 -7.08
N HIS A 26 15.22 -1.52 -7.25
CA HIS A 26 16.60 -1.55 -6.77
C HIS A 26 16.80 -1.09 -5.31
N ASP A 27 15.74 -0.59 -4.66
CA ASP A 27 15.86 0.02 -3.33
C ASP A 27 15.24 -0.84 -2.21
N ILE A 28 15.01 -2.14 -2.43
CA ILE A 28 14.52 -3.04 -1.39
C ILE A 28 15.26 -4.38 -1.41
N VAL A 29 15.69 -4.81 -0.23
CA VAL A 29 16.34 -6.10 -0.01
C VAL A 29 15.36 -6.99 0.75
N VAL A 30 15.12 -8.18 0.23
CA VAL A 30 14.22 -9.17 0.82
C VAL A 30 14.94 -10.50 1.04
N ASP A 31 14.48 -11.28 2.02
CA ASP A 31 14.95 -12.65 2.21
C ASP A 31 14.33 -13.62 1.20
N ALA A 32 14.72 -14.90 1.29
CA ALA A 32 14.21 -15.97 0.42
C ALA A 32 12.70 -16.23 0.58
N LEU A 33 12.09 -15.76 1.67
CA LEU A 33 10.66 -15.88 1.97
C LEU A 33 9.87 -14.62 1.55
N GLY A 34 10.55 -13.58 1.08
CA GLY A 34 9.95 -12.30 0.68
C GLY A 34 9.74 -11.30 1.82
N ASN A 35 10.31 -11.55 3.01
CA ASN A 35 10.32 -10.60 4.11
C ASN A 35 11.33 -9.49 3.82
N VAL A 36 10.98 -8.25 4.20
CA VAL A 36 11.87 -7.10 3.98
C VAL A 36 13.00 -7.12 5.01
N LEU A 37 14.22 -7.08 4.51
CA LEU A 37 15.45 -6.93 5.29
C LEU A 37 15.88 -5.47 5.38
N SER A 38 15.78 -4.73 4.26
CA SER A 38 16.06 -3.30 4.20
C SER A 38 15.41 -2.66 2.99
N GLY A 39 15.31 -1.34 2.98
CA GLY A 39 14.93 -0.60 1.79
C GLY A 39 14.83 0.90 2.00
N SER A 40 14.67 1.65 0.91
CA SER A 40 14.41 3.09 0.97
C SER A 40 13.01 3.35 1.56
N PRO A 41 12.77 4.55 2.13
CA PRO A 41 11.46 4.90 2.66
C PRO A 41 10.34 4.73 1.63
N GLU A 42 10.59 5.12 0.38
CA GLU A 42 9.67 4.99 -0.74
C GLU A 42 9.33 3.52 -1.03
N ALA A 43 10.32 2.62 -0.98
CA ALA A 43 10.10 1.20 -1.16
C ALA A 43 9.29 0.58 -0.02
N LEU A 44 9.56 0.99 1.23
CA LEU A 44 8.79 0.55 2.40
C LEU A 44 7.34 1.05 2.34
N ILE A 45 7.12 2.31 1.92
CA ILE A 45 5.77 2.87 1.71
C ILE A 45 5.02 2.08 0.64
N ALA A 46 5.67 1.72 -0.47
CA ALA A 46 5.04 0.88 -1.49
C ALA A 46 4.61 -0.49 -0.96
N ARG A 47 5.32 -1.06 0.03
CA ARG A 47 4.97 -2.33 0.68
C ARG A 47 3.82 -2.21 1.69
N LEU A 48 3.49 -1.00 2.15
CA LEU A 48 2.29 -0.75 2.94
C LEU A 48 1.01 -0.74 2.09
N LEU A 49 1.12 -0.60 0.77
CA LEU A 49 -0.02 -0.59 -0.13
C LEU A 49 -0.47 -1.99 -0.55
N PRO A 50 -1.75 -2.17 -0.95
CA PRO A 50 -2.23 -3.48 -1.35
C PRO A 50 -1.53 -3.92 -2.65
N THR A 51 -0.88 -5.08 -2.62
CA THR A 51 -0.40 -5.77 -3.83
C THR A 51 -1.43 -6.79 -4.30
N ARG A 52 -1.36 -7.22 -5.58
CA ARG A 52 -2.33 -8.17 -6.16
C ARG A 52 -2.35 -9.54 -5.46
N ASN A 53 -1.30 -9.88 -4.72
CA ASN A 53 -1.00 -11.25 -4.29
C ASN A 53 -0.52 -11.38 -2.83
N SER A 54 -0.46 -10.30 -2.04
CA SER A 54 -0.20 -10.41 -0.60
C SER A 54 -0.92 -9.32 0.19
N THR A 55 -1.70 -9.71 1.20
CA THR A 55 -2.15 -8.78 2.24
C THR A 55 -1.13 -8.76 3.36
N ALA A 56 -0.52 -7.60 3.62
CA ALA A 56 0.29 -7.43 4.82
C ALA A 56 -0.53 -7.76 6.08
N ASP A 57 0.05 -8.48 7.02
CA ASP A 57 -0.53 -8.66 8.34
C ASP A 57 -0.30 -7.42 9.22
N THR A 58 -0.97 -7.37 10.37
CA THR A 58 -0.88 -6.24 11.30
C THR A 58 0.54 -6.04 11.84
N ASN A 59 1.29 -7.10 12.11
CA ASN A 59 2.64 -7.01 12.67
C ASN A 59 3.64 -6.47 11.66
N TYR A 60 3.48 -6.86 10.40
CA TYR A 60 4.26 -6.35 9.28
C TYR A 60 3.96 -4.87 9.02
N MET A 61 2.68 -4.48 9.01
CA MET A 61 2.29 -3.07 8.90
C MET A 61 2.89 -2.24 10.05
N PHE A 62 2.75 -2.70 11.28
CA PHE A 62 3.30 -2.03 12.45
C PHE A 62 4.83 -1.86 12.35
N SER A 63 5.54 -2.93 11.99
CA SER A 63 7.00 -2.89 11.82
C SER A 63 7.42 -1.85 10.78
N LEU A 64 6.75 -1.81 9.63
CA LEU A 64 7.05 -0.82 8.59
C LEU A 64 6.73 0.61 9.03
N LEU A 65 5.58 0.83 9.69
CA LEU A 65 5.21 2.14 10.24
C LEU A 65 6.26 2.62 11.24
N LEU A 66 6.68 1.76 12.17
CA LEU A 66 7.70 2.09 13.17
C LEU A 66 9.03 2.47 12.51
N ASN A 67 9.49 1.70 11.51
CA ASN A 67 10.72 2.00 10.78
C ASN A 67 10.63 3.33 10.05
N LEU A 68 9.53 3.59 9.32
CA LEU A 68 9.32 4.84 8.60
C LEU A 68 9.28 6.05 9.55
N ARG A 69 8.74 5.89 10.76
CA ARG A 69 8.70 6.96 11.77
C ARG A 69 10.07 7.37 12.28
N THR A 70 11.12 6.57 12.09
CA THR A 70 12.50 6.96 12.44
C THR A 70 13.11 7.95 11.44
N VAL A 71 12.58 8.03 10.23
CA VAL A 71 13.13 8.85 9.12
C VAL A 71 12.20 9.97 8.68
N MET A 72 10.92 9.95 9.05
CA MET A 72 9.95 11.02 8.71
C MET A 72 8.85 11.21 9.76
N SER A 73 8.20 12.37 9.69
CA SER A 73 7.07 12.71 10.57
C SER A 73 5.78 11.96 10.19
N PRO A 74 4.79 11.84 11.09
CA PRO A 74 3.50 11.21 10.77
C PRO A 74 2.76 11.90 9.62
N GLU A 75 2.79 13.24 9.61
CA GLU A 75 2.12 14.03 8.57
C GLU A 75 2.75 13.77 7.20
N GLU A 76 4.09 13.80 7.13
CA GLU A 76 4.83 13.51 5.91
C GLU A 76 4.58 12.07 5.43
N LEU A 77 4.56 11.11 6.35
CA LEU A 77 4.29 9.70 6.03
C LEU A 77 2.87 9.53 5.45
N MET A 78 1.86 10.14 6.07
CA MET A 78 0.48 10.09 5.58
C MET A 78 0.37 10.70 4.17
N GLN A 79 0.99 11.87 3.96
CA GLN A 79 1.02 12.51 2.64
C GLN A 79 1.66 11.62 1.58
N LYS A 80 2.82 11.02 1.87
CA LYS A 80 3.52 10.12 0.94
C LYS A 80 2.70 8.85 0.67
N ILE A 81 2.04 8.27 1.66
CA ILE A 81 1.15 7.10 1.48
C ILE A 81 0.01 7.46 0.52
N VAL A 82 -0.69 8.57 0.76
CA VAL A 82 -1.81 9.01 -0.09
C VAL A 82 -1.33 9.31 -1.52
N GLN A 83 -0.21 9.99 -1.67
CA GLN A 83 0.40 10.23 -2.99
C GLN A 83 0.71 8.92 -3.71
N GLN A 84 1.34 7.96 -3.03
CA GLN A 84 1.67 6.67 -3.60
C GLN A 84 0.39 5.89 -4.00
N CYS A 85 -0.68 5.95 -3.20
CA CYS A 85 -1.98 5.39 -3.57
C CYS A 85 -2.48 5.97 -4.90
N MET A 86 -2.41 7.30 -5.08
CA MET A 86 -2.83 7.95 -6.32
C MET A 86 -1.96 7.52 -7.51
N PHE A 87 -0.63 7.46 -7.33
CA PHE A 87 0.27 6.99 -8.37
C PHE A 87 -0.02 5.54 -8.77
N THR A 88 -0.18 4.64 -7.80
CA THR A 88 -0.51 3.23 -8.07
C THR A 88 -1.88 3.09 -8.73
N GLN A 89 -2.87 3.87 -8.30
CA GLN A 89 -4.19 3.86 -8.91
C GLN A 89 -4.16 4.35 -10.36
N ASN A 90 -3.33 5.34 -10.68
CA ASN A 90 -3.20 5.89 -12.02
C ASN A 90 -2.27 5.08 -12.94
N ALA A 91 -1.51 4.12 -12.40
CA ALA A 91 -0.52 3.35 -13.16
C ALA A 91 -1.10 2.19 -13.99
N ASP A 92 -2.30 1.70 -13.67
CA ASP A 92 -2.92 0.57 -14.39
C ASP A 92 -4.40 0.88 -14.65
N ALA A 93 -4.85 0.64 -15.90
CA ALA A 93 -6.23 0.82 -16.32
C ALA A 93 -7.22 0.03 -15.44
N VAL A 94 -6.80 -1.14 -14.94
CA VAL A 94 -7.60 -2.02 -14.08
C VAL A 94 -7.88 -1.38 -12.71
N ASN A 95 -7.04 -0.45 -12.25
CA ASN A 95 -7.24 0.26 -10.99
C ASN A 95 -8.30 1.37 -11.09
N PHE A 96 -8.74 1.75 -12.29
CA PHE A 96 -9.90 2.64 -12.48
C PHE A 96 -11.23 1.90 -12.38
N CYS A 97 -11.24 0.57 -12.52
CA CYS A 97 -12.42 -0.24 -12.23
C CYS A 97 -12.86 0.00 -10.79
N ARG A 98 -14.17 -0.03 -10.56
CA ARG A 98 -14.76 0.22 -9.22
C ARG A 98 -14.13 -0.70 -8.17
N GLU A 99 -13.91 -1.96 -8.54
CA GLU A 99 -13.31 -2.99 -7.70
C GLU A 99 -11.85 -2.66 -7.31
N GLY A 100 -11.08 -2.08 -8.22
CA GLY A 100 -9.71 -1.64 -7.95
C GLY A 100 -9.66 -0.47 -6.97
N ARG A 101 -10.54 0.52 -7.16
CA ARG A 101 -10.68 1.67 -6.26
C ARG A 101 -11.15 1.28 -4.87
N ASP A 102 -12.19 0.43 -4.80
CA ASP A 102 -12.75 -0.05 -3.54
C ASP A 102 -11.70 -0.84 -2.74
N ARG A 103 -10.86 -1.64 -3.41
CA ARG A 103 -9.75 -2.37 -2.78
C ARG A 103 -8.70 -1.42 -2.20
N MET A 104 -8.26 -0.42 -2.97
CA MET A 104 -7.26 0.56 -2.50
C MET A 104 -7.78 1.32 -1.29
N PHE A 105 -9.02 1.81 -1.35
CA PHE A 105 -9.63 2.56 -0.26
C PHE A 105 -9.83 1.72 1.00
N SER A 106 -10.30 0.47 0.84
CA SER A 106 -10.46 -0.46 1.96
C SER A 106 -9.13 -0.76 2.66
N HIS A 107 -8.04 -0.89 1.90
CA HIS A 107 -6.71 -1.11 2.44
C HIS A 107 -6.17 0.13 3.16
N LEU A 108 -6.38 1.33 2.61
CA LEU A 108 -5.98 2.57 3.26
C LEU A 108 -6.72 2.76 4.59
N LEU A 109 -8.03 2.51 4.63
CA LEU A 109 -8.79 2.55 5.89
C LEU A 109 -8.29 1.55 6.92
N ARG A 110 -7.96 0.32 6.48
CA ARG A 110 -7.35 -0.68 7.35
C ARG A 110 -6.00 -0.19 7.89
N LEU A 111 -5.13 0.32 7.03
CA LEU A 111 -3.84 0.87 7.43
C LEU A 111 -4.00 1.99 8.48
N CYS A 112 -4.89 2.94 8.23
CA CYS A 112 -5.17 4.03 9.18
C CYS A 112 -5.69 3.49 10.52
N ARG A 113 -6.56 2.48 10.51
CA ARG A 113 -7.06 1.85 11.73
C ARG A 113 -5.95 1.16 12.51
N GLU A 114 -5.12 0.36 11.86
CA GLU A 114 -4.00 -0.34 12.51
C GLU A 114 -2.97 0.67 13.05
N TRP A 115 -2.68 1.73 12.30
CA TRP A 115 -1.78 2.81 12.74
C TRP A 115 -2.35 3.54 13.96
N ALA A 116 -3.61 3.98 13.93
CA ALA A 116 -4.24 4.66 15.05
C ALA A 116 -4.36 3.76 16.30
N THR A 117 -4.45 2.43 16.12
CA THR A 117 -4.50 1.47 17.22
C THR A 117 -3.11 1.25 17.83
N SER A 118 -2.08 1.11 17.00
CA SER A 118 -0.72 0.77 17.44
C SER A 118 0.10 1.99 17.89
N ILE A 119 -0.08 3.15 17.26
CA ILE A 119 0.66 4.39 17.53
C ILE A 119 -0.34 5.57 17.63
N PRO A 120 -1.26 5.57 18.61
CA PRO A 120 -2.34 6.57 18.71
C PRO A 120 -1.82 8.01 18.87
N HIS A 121 -0.58 8.18 19.33
CA HIS A 121 0.03 9.49 19.52
C HIS A 121 0.29 10.22 18.20
N ASP A 122 0.49 9.51 17.09
CA ASP A 122 0.78 10.10 15.79
C ASP A 122 -0.41 10.94 15.26
N PHE A 123 -1.63 10.67 15.71
CA PHE A 123 -2.87 11.36 15.31
C PHE A 123 -3.29 12.48 16.28
N ARG A 124 -2.47 12.81 17.28
CA ARG A 124 -2.80 13.86 18.25
C ARG A 124 -2.43 15.27 17.79
N SER A 125 -1.56 15.39 16.79
CA SER A 125 -1.18 16.69 16.26
C SER A 125 -2.39 17.37 15.61
N GLU A 126 -2.45 18.70 15.73
CA GLU A 126 -3.45 19.53 15.05
C GLU A 126 -3.48 19.22 13.54
N HIS A 127 -2.30 19.15 12.92
CA HIS A 127 -2.13 18.86 11.49
C HIS A 127 -2.74 17.53 11.03
N MET A 128 -2.67 16.46 11.84
CA MET A 128 -3.28 15.16 11.54
C MET A 128 -4.79 15.12 11.83
N ARG A 129 -5.32 16.06 12.63
CA ARG A 129 -6.74 16.12 13.03
C ARG A 129 -7.60 16.98 12.12
N THR A 130 -7.04 18.00 11.47
CA THR A 130 -7.80 19.08 10.81
C THR A 130 -7.76 19.05 9.28
N ARG A 131 -7.19 18.01 8.66
CA ARG A 131 -7.14 17.81 7.21
C ARG A 131 -7.94 16.60 6.76
#